data_AF-A0A6I8LXA0-F1
#
_entry.id   AF-A0A6I8LXA0-F1
#
_cell.length_a   1.000
_cell.length_b   1.000
_cell.length_c   1.000
_cell.angle_alpha   90.00
_cell.angle_beta   90.00
_cell.angle_gamma   90.00
#
_symmetry.space_group_name_H-M   'P 1'
#
loop_
_entity.id
_entity.type
_entity.pdbx_description
1 polymer ?
#
loop_
_entity_poly.entity_id
_entity_poly.type
_entity_poly.pdbx_seq_one_letter_code
_entity_poly.pdbx_strand_id
1 'polypeptide(L)'
;MIPLLTGIDREYGLLCGLTGYLAAVGAAVGVGDESCTVDLGTPVSGYVALDVRLARHPGRDMALLWDEHHGWAFAMETHSGEDLLVLAYLGGDLVPVPSRVSRFVAGLRSTGGPVAAPVPPDLRGDPGELVARLLRYRRDEWAAGGPFLRRAG
;
A
#
# COMPACT_ATOMS: atom_id res chain seq x y z
N MET A 1 -5.13 -17.31 -29.16
CA MET A 1 -5.00 -16.61 -27.86
C MET A 1 -3.53 -16.23 -27.72
N ILE A 2 -3.19 -14.95 -27.61
CA ILE A 2 -1.80 -14.46 -27.66
C ILE A 2 -1.33 -14.17 -26.22
N PRO A 3 -0.32 -14.89 -25.67
CA PRO A 3 0.13 -14.79 -24.27
C PRO A 3 0.64 -13.40 -23.84
N LEU A 4 1.08 -12.57 -24.80
CA LEU A 4 1.54 -11.20 -24.51
C LEU A 4 0.42 -10.28 -24.04
N LEU A 5 -0.80 -10.43 -24.57
CA LEU A 5 -1.95 -9.60 -24.17
C LEU A 5 -2.34 -9.88 -22.71
N THR A 6 -2.33 -11.16 -22.30
CA THR A 6 -2.66 -11.56 -20.93
C THR A 6 -1.68 -11.07 -19.87
N GLY A 7 -0.40 -10.88 -20.24
CA GLY A 7 0.61 -10.30 -19.33
C GLY A 7 0.37 -8.81 -19.07
N ILE A 8 0.11 -8.06 -20.15
CA ILE A 8 -0.17 -6.61 -20.10
C ILE A 8 -1.47 -6.33 -19.34
N ASP A 9 -2.53 -7.09 -19.61
CA ASP A 9 -3.82 -6.93 -18.93
C ASP A 9 -3.70 -7.14 -17.41
N ARG A 10 -2.84 -8.08 -17.00
CA ARG A 10 -2.59 -8.38 -15.59
C ARG A 10 -1.77 -7.28 -14.90
N GLU A 11 -0.70 -6.81 -15.53
CA GLU A 11 0.15 -5.74 -14.99
C GLU A 11 -0.66 -4.44 -14.85
N TYR A 12 -1.47 -4.11 -15.85
CA TYR A 12 -2.39 -2.98 -15.80
C TYR A 12 -3.44 -3.15 -14.67
N GLY A 13 -4.02 -4.34 -14.53
CA GLY A 13 -4.95 -4.65 -13.45
C GLY A 13 -4.32 -4.54 -12.06
N LEU A 14 -3.07 -4.99 -11.91
CA LEU A 14 -2.28 -4.83 -10.68
C LEU A 14 -2.05 -3.36 -10.36
N LEU A 15 -1.59 -2.58 -11.34
CA LEU A 15 -1.34 -1.15 -11.17
C LEU A 15 -2.61 -0.42 -10.72
N CYS A 16 -3.71 -0.53 -11.46
CA CYS A 16 -4.95 0.17 -11.14
C CYS A 16 -5.54 -0.28 -9.79
N GLY A 17 -5.53 -1.58 -9.51
CA GLY A 17 -6.05 -2.14 -8.27
C GLY A 17 -5.21 -1.73 -7.06
N LEU A 18 -3.88 -1.83 -7.16
CA LEU A 18 -2.97 -1.50 -6.09
C LEU A 18 -2.93 0.00 -5.82
N THR A 19 -2.87 0.85 -6.85
CA THR A 19 -2.97 2.31 -6.68
C THR A 19 -4.25 2.69 -5.94
N GLY A 20 -5.40 2.14 -6.35
CA GLY A 20 -6.68 2.39 -5.68
C GLY A 20 -6.71 1.89 -4.24
N TYR A 21 -6.09 0.74 -3.97
CA TYR A 21 -5.99 0.17 -2.62
C TYR A 21 -5.07 0.99 -1.71
N LEU A 22 -3.87 1.37 -2.18
CA LEU A 22 -2.95 2.24 -1.43
C LEU A 22 -3.60 3.58 -1.11
N ALA A 23 -4.31 4.18 -2.06
CA ALA A 23 -5.03 5.42 -1.84
C ALA A 23 -6.15 5.28 -0.79
N ALA A 24 -6.86 4.14 -0.76
CA ALA A 24 -7.85 3.85 0.29
C ALA A 24 -7.21 3.64 1.67
N VAL A 25 -6.04 3.01 1.73
CA VAL A 25 -5.25 2.85 2.96
C VAL A 25 -4.68 4.19 3.42
N GLY A 26 -4.11 5.00 2.51
CA GLY A 26 -3.62 6.35 2.74
C GLY A 26 -4.69 7.22 3.40
N ALA A 27 -5.88 7.28 2.81
CA ALA A 27 -7.02 7.99 3.39
C ALA A 27 -7.40 7.47 4.79
N ALA A 28 -7.35 6.15 5.02
CA ALA A 28 -7.66 5.57 6.33
C ALA A 28 -6.61 5.87 7.41
N VAL A 29 -5.34 6.12 7.03
CA VAL A 29 -4.26 6.54 7.94
C VAL A 29 -4.06 8.05 8.00
N GLY A 30 -4.77 8.82 7.16
CA GLY A 30 -4.79 10.28 7.19
C GLY A 30 -3.79 10.97 6.27
N VAL A 31 -3.30 10.29 5.23
CA VAL A 31 -2.37 10.86 4.22
C VAL A 31 -3.00 10.88 2.83
N GLY A 32 -2.50 11.74 1.96
CA GLY A 32 -2.97 11.88 0.58
C GLY A 32 -2.36 10.86 -0.37
N ASP A 33 -2.89 10.82 -1.60
CA ASP A 33 -2.43 9.93 -2.67
C ASP A 33 -0.97 10.19 -3.06
N GLU A 34 -0.50 11.44 -2.91
CA GLU A 34 0.90 11.85 -3.15
C GLU A 34 1.90 11.19 -2.19
N SER A 35 1.41 10.65 -1.07
CA SER A 35 2.21 9.90 -0.11
C SER A 35 2.34 8.42 -0.46
N CYS A 36 1.74 7.97 -1.57
CA CYS A 36 1.68 6.57 -1.98
C CYS A 36 2.51 6.32 -3.26
N THR A 37 3.25 5.21 -3.27
CA THR A 37 4.02 4.76 -4.44
C THR A 37 3.77 3.28 -4.71
N VAL A 38 3.67 2.91 -5.98
CA VAL A 38 3.56 1.52 -6.45
C VAL A 38 4.84 1.14 -7.20
N ASP A 39 5.35 -0.06 -6.94
CA ASP A 39 6.40 -0.71 -7.72
C ASP A 39 5.90 -2.07 -8.22
N LEU A 40 5.88 -2.24 -9.55
CA LEU A 40 5.44 -3.46 -10.23
C LEU A 40 6.60 -4.45 -10.50
N GLY A 41 7.74 -4.25 -9.85
CA GLY A 41 8.83 -5.22 -9.80
C GLY A 41 8.39 -6.57 -9.22
N THR A 42 9.34 -7.48 -9.02
CA THR A 42 9.06 -8.79 -8.42
C THR A 42 9.87 -8.92 -7.12
N PRO A 43 9.23 -8.88 -5.94
CA PRO A 43 7.78 -8.83 -5.71
C PRO A 43 7.13 -7.48 -6.05
N VAL A 44 5.85 -7.49 -6.41
CA VAL A 44 5.04 -6.27 -6.49
C VAL A 44 4.96 -5.67 -5.10
N SER A 45 5.19 -4.37 -4.99
CA SER A 45 5.22 -3.67 -3.71
C SER A 45 4.57 -2.29 -3.75
N GLY A 46 4.25 -1.80 -2.55
CA GLY A 46 3.66 -0.50 -2.33
C GLY A 46 4.27 0.16 -1.09
N TYR A 47 4.33 1.48 -1.13
CA TYR A 47 4.86 2.31 -0.06
C TYR A 47 3.85 3.42 0.25
N VAL A 48 3.66 3.72 1.54
CA VAL A 48 2.85 4.84 2.01
C VAL A 48 3.62 5.60 3.09
N ALA A 49 4.02 6.83 2.82
CA ALA A 49 4.59 7.73 3.83
C ALA A 49 3.51 8.08 4.87
N LEU A 50 3.87 8.06 6.15
CA LEU A 50 2.95 8.39 7.24
C LEU A 50 3.33 9.71 7.91
N ASP A 51 2.34 10.55 8.20
CA ASP A 51 2.49 11.69 9.11
C ASP A 51 2.34 11.27 10.59
N VAL A 52 3.14 10.28 11.01
CA VAL A 52 3.19 9.84 12.41
C VAL A 52 4.62 9.75 12.90
N ARG A 53 4.81 10.11 14.17
CA ARG A 53 6.11 9.98 14.86
C ARG A 53 5.98 9.06 16.06
N LEU A 54 6.98 8.20 16.26
CA LEU A 54 7.10 7.42 17.48
C LEU A 54 7.90 8.22 18.51
N ALA A 55 7.43 8.26 19.76
CA ALA A 55 8.10 9.00 20.83
C ALA A 55 9.55 8.53 21.07
N ARG A 56 9.84 7.24 20.83
CA ARG A 56 11.19 6.68 20.92
C ARG A 56 12.12 7.11 19.77
N HIS A 57 11.57 7.60 18.67
CA HIS A 57 12.28 7.99 17.45
C HIS A 57 11.72 9.29 16.86
N PRO A 58 11.86 10.44 17.55
CA PRO A 58 11.15 11.67 17.22
C PRO A 58 11.61 12.36 15.92
N GLY A 59 12.79 12.00 15.39
CA GLY A 59 13.36 12.55 14.15
C GLY A 59 13.39 11.55 12.99
N ARG A 60 12.49 10.57 13.03
CA ARG A 60 12.41 9.51 12.01
C ARG A 60 11.01 9.48 11.43
N ASP A 61 10.96 9.49 10.12
CA ASP A 61 9.72 9.32 9.39
C ASP A 61 9.32 7.85 9.38
N MET A 62 8.01 7.62 9.31
CA MET A 62 7.42 6.30 9.38
C MET A 62 6.71 6.03 8.07
N ALA A 63 6.71 4.76 7.67
CA ALA A 63 6.08 4.33 6.45
C ALA A 63 5.31 3.03 6.68
N LEU A 64 4.31 2.80 5.84
CA LEU A 64 3.79 1.47 5.61
C LEU A 64 4.41 0.91 4.34
N LEU A 65 4.84 -0.34 4.42
CA LEU A 65 5.26 -1.13 3.28
C LEU A 65 4.22 -2.22 3.04
N TRP A 66 3.99 -2.52 1.77
CA TRP A 66 3.20 -3.63 1.34
C TRP A 66 3.95 -4.41 0.28
N ASP A 67 3.93 -5.73 0.36
CA ASP A 67 4.36 -6.57 -0.76
C ASP A 67 3.48 -7.82 -0.90
N GLU A 68 3.47 -8.40 -2.10
CA GLU A 68 2.60 -9.53 -2.43
C GLU A 68 2.96 -10.85 -1.72
N HIS A 69 4.09 -10.91 -1.00
CA HIS A 69 4.50 -12.07 -0.22
C HIS A 69 4.21 -11.91 1.28
N HIS A 70 4.45 -10.73 1.86
CA HIS A 70 4.39 -10.53 3.31
C HIS A 70 3.26 -9.61 3.76
N GLY A 71 2.56 -8.96 2.83
CA GLY A 71 1.47 -8.03 3.12
C GLY A 71 1.99 -6.76 3.80
N TRP A 72 1.25 -6.24 4.78
CA TRP A 72 1.55 -4.96 5.40
C TRP A 72 2.60 -5.04 6.50
N ALA A 73 3.58 -4.14 6.41
CA ALA A 73 4.57 -3.87 7.42
C ALA A 73 4.59 -2.38 7.81
N PHE A 74 4.90 -2.10 9.07
CA PHE A 74 5.22 -0.76 9.56
C PHE A 74 6.73 -0.63 9.64
N ALA A 75 7.28 0.39 8.99
CA ALA A 75 8.69 0.63 8.88
C ALA A 75 9.07 2.06 9.28
N MET A 76 10.33 2.22 9.64
CA MET A 76 10.94 3.51 9.93
C MET A 76 11.97 3.82 8.85
N GLU A 77 11.93 5.03 8.31
CA GLU A 77 12.97 5.50 7.41
C GLU A 77 14.26 5.75 8.17
N THR A 78 15.36 5.25 7.64
CA THR A 78 16.69 5.56 8.18
C THR A 78 17.31 6.74 7.41
N HIS A 79 18.36 7.34 7.95
CA HIS A 79 18.95 8.57 7.38
C HIS A 79 19.50 8.44 5.95
N SER A 80 19.66 7.22 5.41
CA SER A 80 20.15 7.02 4.04
C SER A 80 19.06 7.28 2.99
N GLY A 81 17.79 7.45 3.37
CA GLY A 81 16.67 7.60 2.43
C GLY A 81 16.35 6.32 1.62
N GLU A 82 17.31 5.39 1.53
CA GLU A 82 17.18 4.13 0.80
C GLU A 82 16.89 2.93 1.72
N ASP A 83 17.27 2.99 3.01
CA ASP A 83 17.04 1.88 3.94
C ASP A 83 15.85 2.13 4.86
N LEU A 84 14.89 1.21 4.80
CA LEU A 84 13.74 1.13 5.70
C LEU A 84 13.96 0.03 6.73
N LEU A 85 13.78 0.36 8.01
CA LEU A 85 13.80 -0.63 9.08
C LEU A 85 12.38 -1.08 9.39
N VAL A 86 12.04 -2.32 9.01
CA VAL A 86 10.74 -2.92 9.39
C VAL A 86 10.69 -3.11 10.90
N LEU A 87 9.63 -2.58 11.51
CA LEU A 87 9.37 -2.67 12.94
C LEU A 87 8.35 -3.76 13.24
N ALA A 88 7.29 -3.89 12.44
CA ALA A 88 6.24 -4.87 12.68
C ALA A 88 5.52 -5.28 11.39
N TYR A 89 4.98 -6.49 11.36
CA TYR A 89 4.05 -6.96 10.33
C TYR A 89 2.63 -7.02 10.89
N LEU A 90 1.64 -6.67 10.08
CA LEU A 90 0.23 -6.86 10.42
C LEU A 90 -0.17 -8.35 10.36
N GLY A 91 0.31 -9.06 9.34
CA GLY A 91 0.05 -10.48 9.11
C GLY A 91 -1.41 -10.84 8.80
N GLY A 92 -1.60 -12.12 8.46
CA GLY A 92 -2.90 -12.78 8.29
C GLY A 92 -3.64 -12.50 6.98
N ASP A 93 -3.40 -11.38 6.30
CA ASP A 93 -4.03 -11.07 5.02
C ASP A 93 -3.20 -10.09 4.16
N LEU A 94 -3.13 -10.33 2.85
CA LEU A 94 -2.47 -9.45 1.88
C LEU A 94 -3.28 -8.17 1.63
N VAL A 95 -4.61 -8.26 1.47
CA VAL A 95 -5.46 -7.10 1.14
C VAL A 95 -6.55 -6.92 2.22
N PRO A 96 -6.17 -6.63 3.47
CA PRO A 96 -7.13 -6.36 4.53
C PRO A 96 -7.97 -5.12 4.22
N VAL A 97 -9.07 -4.94 4.94
CA VAL A 97 -9.81 -3.67 4.85
C VAL A 97 -8.94 -2.50 5.36
N PRO A 98 -8.98 -1.30 4.75
CA PRO A 98 -8.12 -0.17 5.12
C PRO A 98 -8.17 0.22 6.61
N SER A 99 -9.35 0.11 7.23
CA SER A 99 -9.53 0.39 8.67
C SER A 99 -8.76 -0.55 9.60
N ARG A 100 -8.44 -1.77 9.15
CA ARG A 100 -7.58 -2.70 9.89
C ARG A 100 -6.13 -2.23 9.88
N VAL A 101 -5.66 -1.70 8.75
CA VAL A 101 -4.31 -1.14 8.62
C VAL A 101 -4.16 0.11 9.49
N SER A 102 -5.15 1.01 9.50
CA SER A 102 -5.11 2.20 10.34
C SER A 102 -5.14 1.89 11.84
N ARG A 103 -5.93 0.89 12.27
CA ARG A 103 -5.91 0.41 13.66
C ARG A 103 -4.55 -0.15 14.06
N PHE A 104 -3.88 -0.86 13.15
CA PHE A 104 -2.54 -1.38 13.36
C PHE A 104 -1.51 -0.25 13.59
N VAL A 105 -1.51 0.78 12.74
CA VAL A 105 -0.67 1.98 12.90
C VAL A 105 -0.93 2.66 14.25
N ALA A 106 -2.21 2.88 14.60
CA ALA A 106 -2.59 3.51 15.87
C ALA A 106 -2.14 2.69 17.09
N GLY A 107 -2.20 1.36 17.00
CA GLY A 107 -1.70 0.45 18.04
C GLY A 107 -0.21 0.61 18.29
N LEU A 108 0.61 0.56 17.23
CA LEU A 108 2.07 0.71 17.33
C LEU A 108 2.48 2.09 17.85
N ARG A 109 1.77 3.15 17.44
CA ARG A 109 1.98 4.49 17.98
C ARG A 109 1.73 4.54 19.49
N SER A 110 0.70 3.85 19.96
CA SER A 110 0.31 3.83 21.38
C SER A 110 1.27 3.02 22.25
N THR A 111 1.86 1.94 21.73
CA THR A 111 2.86 1.14 22.46
C THR A 111 4.27 1.72 22.38
N GLY A 112 4.49 2.71 21.51
CA GLY A 112 5.81 3.30 21.25
C GLY A 112 6.72 2.40 20.40
N GLY A 113 6.13 1.51 19.59
CA GLY A 113 6.84 0.58 18.72
C GLY A 113 6.82 -0.89 19.20
N PRO A 114 7.43 -1.80 18.43
CA PRO A 114 7.52 -3.22 18.74
C PRO A 114 8.61 -3.52 19.79
N VAL A 115 8.47 -4.66 20.46
CA VAL A 115 9.37 -5.11 21.56
C VAL A 115 10.43 -6.09 21.07
N ALA A 116 10.25 -6.71 19.90
CA ALA A 116 11.14 -7.73 19.35
C ALA A 116 11.34 -7.52 17.84
N ALA A 117 12.39 -8.16 17.31
CA ALA A 117 12.64 -8.18 15.87
C ALA A 117 11.46 -8.85 15.14
N PRO A 118 10.89 -8.21 14.12
CA PRO A 118 9.75 -8.75 13.40
C PRO A 118 10.16 -9.90 12.49
N VAL A 119 9.36 -10.96 12.45
CA VAL A 119 9.51 -12.08 11.51
C VAL A 119 8.53 -11.87 10.35
N PRO A 120 8.98 -11.89 9.08
CA PRO A 120 8.10 -11.72 7.93
C PRO A 120 7.15 -12.92 7.82
N PRO A 121 5.83 -12.70 7.71
CA PRO A 121 4.88 -13.78 7.45
C PRO A 121 4.93 -14.19 5.97
N ASP A 122 4.81 -15.49 5.69
CA ASP A 122 4.60 -15.96 4.31
C ASP A 122 3.09 -16.01 4.01
N LEU A 123 2.62 -15.04 3.21
CA LEU A 123 1.22 -14.88 2.80
C LEU A 123 1.05 -15.10 1.29
N ARG A 124 2.05 -15.69 0.62
CA ARG A 124 1.97 -16.00 -0.80
C ARG A 124 0.74 -16.83 -1.09
N GLY A 125 0.00 -16.42 -2.13
CA GLY A 125 -1.25 -17.05 -2.53
C GLY A 125 -1.41 -17.06 -4.05
N ASP A 126 -2.64 -17.30 -4.49
CA ASP A 126 -2.96 -17.25 -5.91
C ASP A 126 -2.85 -15.81 -6.45
N PRO A 127 -2.01 -15.56 -7.48
CA PRO A 127 -1.84 -14.20 -7.98
C PRO A 127 -3.08 -13.65 -8.70
N GLY A 128 -3.95 -14.51 -9.24
CA GLY A 128 -5.22 -14.09 -9.85
C GLY A 128 -6.22 -13.61 -8.80
N GLU A 129 -6.30 -14.29 -7.66
CA GLU A 129 -7.09 -13.88 -6.51
C GLU A 129 -6.60 -12.52 -5.97
N LEU A 130 -5.29 -12.34 -5.81
CA LEU A 130 -4.72 -11.06 -5.38
C LEU A 130 -5.17 -9.90 -6.29
N VAL A 131 -5.04 -10.07 -7.61
CA VAL A 131 -5.48 -9.08 -8.60
C VAL A 131 -6.98 -8.80 -8.46
N ALA A 132 -7.81 -9.84 -8.40
CA ALA A 132 -9.25 -9.69 -8.26
C ALA A 132 -9.63 -8.92 -6.97
N ARG A 133 -8.89 -9.16 -5.88
CA ARG A 133 -9.11 -8.48 -4.60
C ARG A 133 -8.71 -7.00 -4.65
N LEU A 134 -7.58 -6.67 -5.27
CA LEU A 134 -7.09 -5.29 -5.45
C LEU A 134 -8.00 -4.49 -6.39
N LEU A 135 -8.49 -5.11 -7.47
CA LEU A 135 -9.40 -4.47 -8.43
C LEU A 135 -10.72 -3.99 -7.81
N ARG A 136 -11.10 -4.48 -6.61
CA ARG A 136 -12.25 -3.95 -5.86
C ARG A 136 -12.05 -2.50 -5.39
N TYR A 137 -10.81 -2.03 -5.34
CA TYR A 137 -10.44 -0.66 -4.98
C TYR A 137 -10.11 0.21 -6.18
N ARG A 138 -10.21 -0.33 -7.41
CA ARG A 138 -9.92 0.44 -8.61
C ARG A 138 -10.74 1.74 -8.58
N ARG A 139 -10.06 2.86 -8.77
CA ARG A 139 -10.69 4.14 -9.01
C ARG A 139 -10.79 4.25 -10.52
N ASP A 140 -12.00 4.16 -11.07
CA ASP A 140 -12.18 4.36 -12.50
C ASP A 140 -11.87 5.82 -12.83
N GLU A 141 -10.66 6.11 -13.31
CA GLU A 141 -10.23 7.48 -13.65
C GLU A 141 -11.13 8.11 -14.74
N TRP A 142 -11.89 7.28 -15.48
CA TRP A 142 -12.85 7.76 -16.49
C TRP A 142 -14.13 8.39 -15.90
N ALA A 143 -14.45 8.19 -14.63
CA ALA A 143 -15.66 8.77 -14.04
C ALA A 143 -15.51 10.25 -13.62
N ALA A 144 -14.28 10.78 -13.55
CA ALA A 144 -13.99 12.13 -13.05
C ALA A 144 -13.36 13.07 -14.10
N GLY A 145 -13.57 12.80 -15.39
CA GLY A 145 -12.94 13.53 -16.50
C GLY A 145 -13.88 13.86 -17.66
N GLY A 146 -15.10 14.31 -17.38
CA GLY A 146 -15.97 14.90 -18.40
C GLY A 146 -16.47 16.28 -18.00
N PRO A 147 -15.71 17.35 -18.30
CA PRO A 147 -16.35 18.60 -18.63
C PRO A 147 -15.63 19.29 -19.79
N PHE A 148 -15.75 18.76 -21.01
CA PHE A 148 -15.45 19.57 -22.20
C PHE A 148 -16.42 19.29 -23.35
N LEU A 149 -17.71 19.54 -23.10
CA LEU A 149 -18.69 19.93 -24.12
C LEU A 149 -19.98 20.44 -23.45
N ARG A 150 -19.88 21.56 -22.75
CA ARG A 150 -21.01 22.50 -22.62
C ARG A 150 -20.63 23.83 -23.29
N ARG A 151 -21.10 23.95 -24.54
CA ARG A 151 -21.45 25.13 -25.36
C ARG A 151 -20.73 26.47 -25.17
N ALA A 152 -20.18 26.95 -26.29
CA ALA A 152 -20.48 28.27 -26.88
C ALA A 152 -20.39 28.07 -28.41
N GLY A 153 -21.28 28.54 -29.29
CA GLY A 153 -22.52 29.29 -29.23
C GLY A 153 -23.27 29.06 -30.54
#